data_AF-A0A183AL44-F1
#
_entry.id   AF-A0A183AL44-F1
#
_cell.length_a   1.000
_cell.length_b   1.000
_cell.length_c   1.000
_cell.angle_alpha   90.00
_cell.angle_beta   90.00
_cell.angle_gamma   90.00
#
_symmetry.space_group_name_H-M   'P 1'
#
loop_
_entity.id
_entity.type
_entity.pdbx_description
1 polymer ?
#
loop_
_entity_poly.entity_id
_entity_poly.type
_entity_poly.pdbx_seq_one_letter_code
_entity_poly.pdbx_strand_id
1 'polypeptide(L)'
;MGSPLSGLLADAVMKHFEAKAFEILQPRLWIRYVDDKFVILRASTVDPFHQMINEQVPGINFTREEKKDGQLPFLDILLMRQPDGRI
;
A
#
# COMPACT_ATOMS: atom_id res chain seq x y z
N MET A 1 -1.21 17.75 -13.71
CA MET A 1 -1.67 16.89 -14.83
C MET A 1 -0.50 16.73 -15.79
N GLY A 2 0.20 15.59 -15.71
CA GLY A 2 1.44 15.32 -16.46
C GLY A 2 1.20 14.79 -17.87
N SER A 3 2.22 14.17 -18.44
CA SER A 3 2.15 13.48 -19.74
C SER A 3 1.00 12.46 -19.76
N PRO A 4 0.25 12.32 -20.87
CA PRO A 4 -0.80 11.28 -20.98
C PRO A 4 -0.26 9.85 -20.79
N LEU A 5 1.05 9.64 -20.96
CA LEU A 5 1.70 8.34 -20.75
C LEU A 5 2.07 8.08 -19.29
N SER A 6 2.15 9.10 -18.43
CA SER A 6 2.67 8.94 -17.07
C SER A 6 1.79 8.03 -16.21
N GLY A 7 0.47 8.09 -16.40
CA GLY A 7 -0.46 7.20 -15.69
C GLY A 7 -0.26 5.73 -16.03
N LEU A 8 -0.04 5.42 -17.32
CA LEU A 8 0.23 4.05 -17.76
C LEU A 8 1.56 3.53 -17.21
N LEU A 9 2.60 4.39 -17.21
CA LEU A 9 3.90 4.02 -16.65
C LEU A 9 3.83 3.79 -15.14
N ALA A 10 3.12 4.66 -14.42
CA ALA A 10 2.87 4.49 -12.98
C ALA A 10 2.15 3.17 -12.70
N ASP A 11 1.09 2.85 -13.45
CA ASP A 11 0.38 1.58 -13.33
C ASP A 11 1.29 0.36 -13.57
N ALA A 12 2.11 0.39 -14.63
CA ALA A 12 3.04 -0.69 -14.96
C ALA A 12 4.09 -0.92 -13.86
N VAL A 13 4.68 0.16 -13.33
CA VAL A 13 5.65 0.08 -12.23
C VAL A 13 4.99 -0.47 -10.96
N MET A 14 3.77 -0.01 -10.63
CA MET A 14 3.05 -0.49 -9.46
C MET A 14 2.63 -1.95 -9.57
N LYS A 15 2.26 -2.43 -10.76
CA LYS A 15 1.98 -3.87 -11.00
C LYS A 15 3.21 -4.74 -10.80
N HIS A 16 4.36 -4.30 -11.33
CA HIS A 16 5.62 -5.01 -11.16
C HIS A 16 6.02 -5.10 -9.68
N PHE A 17 5.82 -4.01 -8.95
CA PHE A 17 6.01 -3.97 -7.50
C PHE A 17 5.09 -4.95 -6.76
N GLU A 18 3.80 -4.97 -7.09
CA GLU A 18 2.80 -5.85 -6.48
C GLU A 18 3.15 -7.32 -6.66
N ALA A 19 3.59 -7.71 -7.87
CA ALA A 19 4.03 -9.07 -8.14
C ALA A 19 5.16 -9.51 -7.19
N LYS A 20 6.18 -8.67 -6.99
CA LYS A 20 7.28 -8.94 -6.05
C LYS A 20 6.83 -8.97 -4.59
N ALA A 21 5.95 -8.05 -4.21
CA ALA A 21 5.42 -8.00 -2.84
C ALA A 21 4.63 -9.28 -2.49
N PHE A 22 3.85 -9.81 -3.44
CA PHE A 22 3.03 -11.02 -3.25
C PHE A 22 3.82 -12.32 -3.24
N GLU A 23 5.03 -12.36 -3.79
CA GLU A 23 5.94 -13.50 -3.62
C GLU A 23 6.40 -13.66 -2.16
N ILE A 24 6.43 -12.57 -1.41
CA ILE A 24 7.04 -12.52 -0.08
C ILE A 24 5.99 -12.55 1.02
N LEU A 25 4.84 -11.92 0.78
CA LEU A 25 3.75 -11.90 1.74
C LEU A 25 2.40 -12.13 1.06
N GLN A 26 1.45 -12.63 1.83
CA GLN A 26 0.06 -12.70 1.41
C GLN A 26 -0.78 -11.78 2.29
N PRO A 27 -1.08 -10.56 1.83
CA PRO A 27 -1.91 -9.63 2.58
C PRO A 27 -3.33 -10.20 2.68
N ARG A 28 -4.03 -9.88 3.77
CA ARG A 28 -5.45 -10.26 3.88
C ARG A 28 -6.32 -9.46 2.91
N LEU A 29 -5.94 -8.22 2.67
CA LEU A 29 -6.60 -7.31 1.75
C LEU A 29 -5.55 -6.41 1.11
N TRP A 30 -5.70 -6.19 -0.20
CA TRP A 30 -4.88 -5.27 -0.97
C TRP A 30 -5.78 -4.51 -1.94
N ILE A 31 -5.93 -3.21 -1.72
CA ILE A 31 -6.70 -2.30 -2.58
C ILE A 31 -5.73 -1.25 -3.11
N ARG A 32 -5.78 -0.99 -4.41
CA ARG A 32 -4.89 -0.04 -5.09
C ARG A 32 -5.67 1.06 -5.79
N TYR A 33 -5.20 2.29 -5.64
CA TYR A 33 -5.57 3.44 -6.46
C TYR A 33 -4.30 4.10 -7.01
N VAL A 34 -3.97 3.80 -8.27
CA VAL A 34 -2.72 4.22 -8.94
C VAL A 34 -1.49 3.85 -8.09
N ASP A 35 -0.87 4.80 -7.39
CA ASP A 35 0.29 4.64 -6.52
C ASP A 35 -0.08 4.43 -5.04
N ASP A 36 -1.27 4.88 -4.62
CA ASP A 36 -1.78 4.69 -3.26
C ASP A 36 -2.32 3.28 -3.03
N LYS A 37 -1.96 2.68 -1.89
CA LYS A 37 -2.32 1.30 -1.53
C LYS A 37 -2.87 1.22 -0.12
N PHE A 38 -4.01 0.56 0.02
CA PHE A 38 -4.55 0.15 1.31
C PHE A 38 -4.33 -1.34 1.50
N VAL A 39 -3.58 -1.69 2.56
CA VAL A 39 -3.15 -3.06 2.79
C VAL A 39 -3.43 -3.49 4.22
N ILE A 40 -4.02 -4.67 4.39
CA ILE A 40 -4.22 -5.29 5.70
C ILE A 40 -3.21 -6.41 5.90
N LEU A 41 -2.29 -6.18 6.84
CA LEU A 41 -1.20 -7.09 7.22
C LEU A 41 -1.30 -7.51 8.69
N ARG A 42 -0.53 -8.54 9.06
CA ARG A 42 -0.26 -8.82 10.48
C ARG A 42 0.66 -7.71 11.02
N ALA A 43 0.39 -7.24 12.24
CA ALA A 43 1.18 -6.16 12.85
C ALA A 43 2.69 -6.45 12.85
N SER A 44 3.09 -7.69 13.15
CA SER A 44 4.50 -8.12 13.17
C SER A 44 5.19 -8.09 11.80
N THR A 45 4.44 -8.04 10.71
CA THR A 45 4.99 -8.05 9.34
C THR A 45 5.04 -6.66 8.70
N VAL A 46 4.46 -5.64 9.34
CA VAL A 46 4.35 -4.28 8.76
C VAL A 46 5.72 -3.61 8.61
N ASP A 47 6.57 -3.64 9.64
CA ASP A 47 7.92 -3.07 9.59
C ASP A 47 8.86 -3.80 8.64
N PRO A 48 9.00 -5.14 8.74
CA PRO A 48 9.87 -5.88 7.83
C PRO A 48 9.43 -5.72 6.37
N PHE A 49 8.13 -5.70 6.11
CA PHE A 49 7.61 -5.47 4.76
C PHE A 49 7.98 -4.09 4.24
N HIS A 50 7.78 -3.04 5.05
CA HIS A 50 8.06 -1.67 4.65
C HIS A 50 9.55 -1.43 4.36
N GLN A 51 10.44 -2.00 5.17
CA GLN A 51 11.87 -1.91 4.92
C GLN A 51 12.24 -2.61 3.61
N MET A 52 11.79 -3.85 3.44
CA MET A 52 12.08 -4.67 2.26
C MET A 52 11.61 -4.01 0.96
N ILE A 53 10.40 -3.41 0.92
CA ILE A 53 9.91 -2.75 -0.29
C ILE A 53 10.75 -1.55 -0.70
N ASN A 54 11.25 -0.79 0.28
CA ASN A 54 12.13 0.35 0.05
C ASN A 54 13.51 -0.10 -0.44
N GLU A 55 14.00 -1.26 -0.01
CA GLU A 55 15.26 -1.84 -0.48
C GLU A 55 15.15 -2.40 -1.91
N GLN A 56 14.00 -2.97 -2.28
CA GLN A 56 13.82 -3.63 -3.60
C GLN A 56 13.57 -2.69 -4.77
N VAL A 57 13.17 -1.44 -4.51
CA VAL A 57 12.84 -0.47 -5.56
C VAL A 57 13.75 0.75 -5.43
N PRO A 58 14.97 0.69 -5.98
CA PRO A 58 15.92 1.78 -5.90
C PRO A 58 15.33 3.07 -6.48
N GLY A 59 15.44 4.17 -5.74
CA GLY A 59 14.97 5.49 -6.17
C GLY A 59 13.50 5.78 -5.87
N ILE A 60 12.75 4.85 -5.26
CA ILE A 60 11.39 5.09 -4.76
C ILE A 60 11.38 4.87 -3.25
N ASN A 61 11.07 5.93 -2.50
CA ASN A 61 10.80 5.83 -1.07
C ASN A 61 9.29 5.68 -0.86
N PHE A 62 8.85 4.49 -0.51
CA PHE A 62 7.48 4.25 -0.07
C PHE A 62 7.27 4.94 1.28
N THR A 63 6.20 5.71 1.38
CA THR A 63 5.65 6.19 2.64
C THR A 63 4.53 5.26 3.09
N ARG A 64 4.26 5.22 4.40
CA ARG A 64 3.11 4.50 4.93
C ARG A 64 2.44 5.32 6.00
N GLU A 65 1.14 5.11 6.13
CA GLU A 65 0.36 5.60 7.24
C GLU A 65 -0.16 4.41 8.04
N GLU A 66 -0.16 4.56 9.36
CA GLU A 66 -0.67 3.55 10.28
C GLU A 66 -1.95 4.03 10.91
N LYS A 67 -2.81 3.05 11.20
CA LYS A 67 -4.09 3.28 11.82
C LYS A 67 -3.90 3.89 13.21
N LYS A 68 -4.53 5.05 13.48
CA LYS A 68 -4.55 5.71 14.78
C LYS A 68 -5.98 5.82 15.28
N ASP A 69 -6.22 5.48 16.55
CA ASP A 69 -7.53 5.59 17.22
C ASP A 69 -8.72 4.97 16.46
N GLY A 70 -8.50 3.84 15.78
CA GLY A 70 -9.58 3.22 15.02
C GLY A 70 -9.62 3.63 13.55
N GLN A 71 -8.85 4.63 13.13
CA GLN A 71 -9.03 5.34 11.88
C GLN A 71 -7.78 5.30 11.00
N LEU A 72 -7.97 5.28 9.68
CA LEU A 72 -6.90 5.42 8.70
C LEU A 72 -7.41 6.23 7.51
N PRO A 73 -6.81 7.38 7.19
CA PRO A 73 -7.14 8.08 5.96
C PRO A 73 -6.65 7.28 4.74
N PHE A 74 -7.44 7.27 3.67
CA PHE A 74 -7.07 6.68 2.40
C PHE A 74 -7.70 7.50 1.28
N LEU A 75 -6.87 8.14 0.44
CA LEU A 75 -7.34 9.14 -0.54
C LEU A 75 -8.18 10.23 0.15
N ASP A 76 -9.38 10.51 -0.36
CA ASP A 76 -10.32 11.49 0.18
C ASP A 76 -11.34 10.88 1.16
N ILE A 77 -11.10 9.66 1.66
CA ILE A 77 -11.98 8.97 2.62
C ILE A 77 -11.26 8.58 3.90
N LEU A 78 -12.01 8.52 5.00
CA LEU A 78 -11.51 8.08 6.31
C LEU A 78 -12.10 6.71 6.64
N LEU A 79 -11.23 5.70 6.69
CA LEU A 79 -11.62 4.34 7.03
C LEU A 79 -11.66 4.19 8.55
N MET A 80 -12.77 3.68 9.09
CA MET A 80 -12.95 3.50 10.53
C MET A 80 -13.25 2.05 10.85
N ARG A 81 -12.39 1.42 11.67
CA ARG A 81 -12.64 0.06 12.12
C ARG A 81 -13.69 0.05 13.22
N GLN A 82 -14.80 -0.63 12.98
CA GLN A 82 -15.85 -0.86 13.96
C GLN A 82 -15.43 -1.87 15.03
N PRO A 83 -16.06 -1.85 16.22
CA PRO A 83 -15.76 -2.80 17.31
C PRO A 83 -15.96 -4.28 16.93
N ASP A 84 -16.86 -4.56 15.98
CA ASP A 84 -17.12 -5.90 15.45
C ASP A 84 -16.06 -6.38 14.44
N GLY A 85 -15.07 -5.54 14.14
CA GLY A 85 -13.96 -5.83 13.24
C GLY A 85 -14.20 -5.49 11.78
N ARG A 86 -15.35 -4.88 11.42
CA ARG A 86 -15.60 -4.33 10.07
C ARG A 86 -14.85 -3.02 9.85
N ILE A 87 -14.67 -2.66 8.58
CA ILE A 87 -14.08 -1.39 8.10
C ILE A 87 -15.17 -0.64 7.34
#